data_AF-A0A8C5IL25-F1
#
_entry.id   AF-A0A8C5IL25-F1
#
_cell.length_a   1.000
_cell.length_b   1.000
_cell.length_c   1.000
_cell.angle_alpha   90.00
_cell.angle_beta   90.00
_cell.angle_gamma   90.00
#
_symmetry.space_group_name_H-M   'P 1'
#
loop_
_entity.id
_entity.type
_entity.pdbx_description
1 polymer ?
#
loop_
_entity_poly.entity_id
_entity_poly.type
_entity_poly.pdbx_seq_one_letter_code
_entity_poly.pdbx_strand_id
1 'polypeptide(L)'
;MSPVAEKDRAVVQLLLGAGTCPRCVLRFCSVGSQLLYRHPQQDLLKDLQEFLRSSPEQEGPECLGVADPPCKRLRLEHQEQGAAELNHNGAAPQLPSAGDTGNAGDAGDAALHSSAGRVCNVCLGILQQFCEPDFVKKVCQKVNSADYQFTSFVFSVSLPPQLSVRERAAWLGVKQQMRNLGLPLAKDDIVQLKEAYKWIIHPQLAEELGVPADGKSLFEVSVVFAHPETDEECHFLATACPDCFKPAKNKQSVFTRMAVIKALERIKEEDFLKHFPCPPSSPKNLCDALEIQCNNGAVFVAGRYNKYSRNLPQTPWIIDGERKLESSVEELISEHLMAEFKADSFNFSSSGREDVDVRTLGNGRPFAMELVNPRRIRFSAEEMKRLQQAINDSSDKIQVRDLQLVTREAIGRMKEGEEEKTKTYSALIWTDKAIQREDIAFLDDIKELRLEQKTPLRVLHRRPLAVRCRLIHSMSSEYIDQHHFRLHLRTQAGTYIKEFVHGDFGRTKPNIGSLLNRTADILELDVESVDVDWPPSLAD
;
A
#
# COMPACT_ATOMS: atom_id res chain seq x y z
N MET A 1 -15.05 32.04 -22.93
CA MET A 1 -13.70 32.45 -22.46
C MET A 1 -12.72 31.41 -22.94
N SER A 2 -11.62 31.83 -23.59
CA SER A 2 -10.60 30.89 -24.08
C SER A 2 -10.03 30.05 -22.93
N PRO A 3 -9.84 28.73 -23.12
CA PRO A 3 -9.26 27.85 -22.10
C PRO A 3 -7.77 28.14 -21.83
N VAL A 4 -7.13 28.97 -22.65
CA VAL A 4 -5.69 29.25 -22.66
C VAL A 4 -5.44 30.76 -22.80
N ALA A 5 -4.38 31.27 -22.16
CA ALA A 5 -4.00 32.67 -22.23
C ALA A 5 -3.32 33.02 -23.58
N GLU A 6 -3.46 34.25 -24.05
CA GLU A 6 -2.92 34.71 -25.33
C GLU A 6 -1.39 34.53 -25.44
N LYS A 7 -0.67 34.68 -24.33
CA LYS A 7 0.78 34.43 -24.23
C LYS A 7 1.21 33.01 -24.65
N ASP A 8 0.28 32.05 -24.59
CA ASP A 8 0.54 30.64 -24.86
C ASP A 8 0.13 30.23 -26.29
N ARG A 9 -0.33 31.16 -27.15
CA ARG A 9 -0.73 30.86 -28.53
C ARG A 9 0.36 30.14 -29.33
N ALA A 10 1.60 30.57 -29.20
CA ALA A 10 2.74 29.92 -29.86
C ALA A 10 2.98 28.48 -29.37
N VAL A 11 2.70 28.21 -28.08
CA VAL A 11 2.77 26.86 -27.49
C VAL A 11 1.67 25.97 -28.07
N VAL A 12 0.45 26.49 -28.16
CA VAL A 12 -0.71 25.80 -28.74
C VAL A 12 -0.43 25.44 -30.20
N GLN A 13 0.03 26.41 -31.00
CA GLN A 13 0.35 26.20 -32.42
C GLN A 13 1.42 25.14 -32.63
N LEU A 14 2.54 25.22 -31.88
CA LEU A 14 3.64 24.27 -31.97
C LEU A 14 3.19 22.85 -31.61
N LEU A 15 2.54 22.69 -30.46
CA LEU A 15 2.21 21.38 -29.92
C LEU A 15 1.08 20.71 -30.71
N LEU A 16 0.02 21.43 -31.07
CA LEU A 16 -1.04 20.87 -31.93
C LEU A 16 -0.50 20.49 -33.30
N GLY A 17 0.31 21.34 -33.93
CA GLY A 17 0.93 21.06 -35.22
C GLY A 17 1.84 19.82 -35.19
N ALA A 18 2.54 19.59 -34.07
CA ALA A 18 3.37 18.41 -33.87
C ALA A 18 2.59 17.11 -33.58
N GLY A 19 1.27 17.18 -33.36
CA GLY A 19 0.42 16.03 -33.04
C GLY A 19 0.22 15.77 -31.54
N THR A 20 0.35 16.81 -30.70
CA THR A 20 0.02 16.74 -29.26
C THR A 20 -1.49 16.85 -29.07
N CYS A 21 -2.09 16.02 -28.21
CA CYS A 21 -3.53 16.09 -27.95
C CYS A 21 -3.93 17.35 -27.15
N PRO A 22 -5.19 17.83 -27.26
CA PRO A 22 -5.64 19.05 -26.58
C PRO A 22 -5.36 19.08 -25.08
N ARG A 23 -5.61 17.98 -24.37
CA ARG A 23 -5.34 17.88 -22.92
C ARG A 23 -3.86 18.00 -22.60
N CYS A 24 -2.96 17.46 -23.43
CA CYS A 24 -1.52 17.68 -23.25
C CYS A 24 -1.15 19.14 -23.52
N VAL A 25 -1.73 19.78 -24.52
CA VAL A 25 -1.51 21.23 -24.78
C VAL A 25 -1.88 22.05 -23.53
N LEU A 26 -3.06 21.82 -22.93
CA LEU A 26 -3.46 22.48 -21.69
C LEU A 26 -2.44 22.31 -20.55
N ARG A 27 -1.81 21.12 -20.44
CA ARG A 27 -0.76 20.86 -19.44
C ARG A 27 0.48 21.73 -19.65
N PHE A 28 0.94 21.86 -20.91
CA PHE A 28 2.10 22.67 -21.25
C PHE A 28 1.81 24.17 -21.20
N CYS A 29 0.54 24.57 -21.28
CA CYS A 29 0.06 25.94 -21.00
C CYS A 29 -0.23 26.17 -19.50
N SER A 30 0.14 25.24 -18.61
CA SER A 30 -0.03 25.37 -17.15
C SER A 30 -1.47 25.62 -16.70
N VAL A 31 -2.46 25.10 -17.44
CA VAL A 31 -3.87 25.28 -17.11
C VAL A 31 -4.22 24.44 -15.88
N GLY A 32 -4.48 25.08 -14.74
CA GLY A 32 -4.82 24.44 -13.47
C GLY A 32 -6.30 24.10 -13.27
N SER A 33 -7.18 24.51 -14.19
CA SER A 33 -8.62 24.23 -14.09
C SER A 33 -8.92 22.77 -14.42
N GLN A 34 -9.20 21.95 -13.40
CA GLN A 34 -9.51 20.53 -13.56
C GLN A 34 -10.73 20.26 -14.44
N LEU A 35 -11.71 21.17 -14.44
CA LEU A 35 -12.94 21.02 -15.22
C LEU A 35 -12.67 21.02 -16.72
N LEU A 36 -11.72 21.84 -17.19
CA LEU A 36 -11.34 21.90 -18.62
C LEU A 36 -10.84 20.56 -19.14
N TYR A 37 -10.09 19.80 -18.33
CA TYR A 37 -9.59 18.48 -18.73
C TYR A 37 -10.69 17.42 -18.90
N ARG A 38 -11.88 17.65 -18.32
CA ARG A 38 -13.01 16.72 -18.37
C ARG A 38 -13.91 16.91 -19.59
N HIS A 39 -13.70 17.97 -20.38
CA HIS A 39 -14.44 18.14 -21.63
C HIS A 39 -14.10 17.03 -22.64
N PRO A 40 -15.04 16.68 -23.54
CA PRO A 40 -14.76 15.77 -24.63
C PRO A 40 -13.57 16.23 -25.46
N GLN A 41 -12.71 15.28 -25.86
CA GLN A 41 -11.48 15.61 -26.60
C GLN A 41 -11.75 16.39 -27.89
N GLN A 42 -12.87 16.12 -28.56
CA GLN A 42 -13.25 16.79 -29.81
C GLN A 42 -13.61 18.27 -29.58
N ASP A 43 -14.25 18.59 -28.46
CA ASP A 43 -14.64 19.96 -28.15
C ASP A 43 -13.41 20.78 -27.75
N LEU A 44 -12.54 20.22 -26.92
CA LEU A 44 -11.25 20.86 -26.61
C LEU A 44 -10.38 21.11 -27.86
N LEU A 45 -10.43 20.20 -28.83
CA LEU A 45 -9.74 20.39 -30.09
C LEU A 45 -10.33 21.56 -30.90
N LYS A 46 -11.66 21.63 -30.99
CA LYS A 46 -12.37 22.74 -31.67
C LYS A 46 -12.05 24.07 -30.99
N ASP A 47 -12.12 24.14 -29.66
CA ASP A 47 -11.84 25.35 -28.89
C ASP A 47 -10.42 25.86 -29.13
N LEU A 48 -9.42 24.97 -29.14
CA LEU A 48 -8.03 25.36 -29.42
C LEU A 48 -7.82 25.75 -30.89
N GLN A 49 -8.50 25.10 -31.84
CA GLN A 49 -8.44 25.48 -33.25
C GLN A 49 -9.09 26.85 -33.51
N GLU A 50 -10.22 27.13 -32.86
CA GLU A 50 -10.89 28.42 -32.93
C GLU A 50 -10.03 29.51 -32.28
N PHE A 51 -9.41 29.22 -31.14
CA PHE A 51 -8.43 30.11 -30.50
C PHE A 51 -7.25 30.45 -31.41
N LEU A 52 -6.75 29.49 -32.22
CA LEU A 52 -5.69 29.78 -33.20
C LEU A 52 -6.17 30.63 -34.38
N ARG A 53 -7.46 30.52 -34.77
CA ARG A 53 -8.05 31.26 -35.90
C ARG A 53 -8.47 32.69 -35.54
N SER A 54 -8.75 32.99 -34.28
CA SER A 54 -9.11 34.35 -33.86
C SER A 54 -7.86 35.25 -33.84
N SER A 55 -7.73 36.18 -34.80
CA SER A 55 -6.64 37.17 -34.84
C SER A 55 -6.81 38.25 -33.76
N PRO A 56 -5.73 38.88 -33.25
CA PRO A 56 -5.81 39.98 -32.28
C PRO A 56 -6.39 41.32 -32.80
N GLU A 57 -6.86 41.42 -34.05
CA GLU A 57 -7.13 42.70 -34.71
C GLU A 57 -8.60 43.21 -34.63
N GLN A 58 -9.35 42.84 -33.59
CA GLN A 58 -10.67 43.44 -33.34
C GLN A 58 -10.93 43.79 -31.87
N GLU A 59 -10.01 44.49 -31.20
CA GLU A 59 -10.39 45.35 -30.08
C GLU A 59 -9.68 46.72 -30.22
N GLY A 60 -10.48 47.77 -30.44
CA GLY A 60 -10.03 49.16 -30.43
C GLY A 60 -9.68 49.64 -29.01
N PRO A 61 -9.05 50.83 -28.89
CA PRO A 61 -8.36 51.21 -27.67
C PRO A 61 -9.34 51.69 -26.59
N GLU A 62 -9.48 50.93 -25.50
CA GLU A 62 -10.07 51.44 -24.26
C GLU A 62 -9.10 51.34 -23.06
N CYS A 63 -8.76 52.54 -22.57
CA CYS A 63 -8.26 52.97 -21.27
C CYS A 63 -7.46 52.00 -20.37
N LEU A 64 -6.20 52.39 -20.15
CA LEU A 64 -5.34 52.04 -19.02
C LEU A 64 -6.05 52.22 -17.66
N GLY A 65 -6.35 51.11 -16.99
CA GLY A 65 -6.72 51.06 -15.57
C GLY A 65 -5.66 50.31 -14.77
N VAL A 66 -5.08 51.00 -13.79
CA VAL A 66 -3.97 50.55 -12.93
C VAL A 66 -4.35 49.29 -12.13
N ALA A 67 -3.45 48.30 -12.10
CA ALA A 67 -3.56 47.10 -11.29
C ALA A 67 -3.14 47.36 -9.83
N ASP A 68 -3.95 46.92 -8.87
CA ASP A 68 -3.55 46.73 -7.47
C ASP A 68 -3.18 45.25 -7.19
N PRO A 69 -2.22 44.97 -6.29
CA PRO A 69 -1.59 43.64 -6.12
C PRO A 69 -2.41 42.67 -5.24
N PRO A 70 -2.12 41.34 -5.28
CA PRO A 70 -2.94 40.34 -4.60
C PRO A 70 -2.60 40.21 -3.11
N CYS A 71 -3.62 40.32 -2.26
CA CYS A 71 -3.53 40.05 -0.82
C CYS A 71 -4.02 38.64 -0.45
N LYS A 72 -3.45 38.15 0.65
CA LYS A 72 -3.41 36.76 1.14
C LYS A 72 -4.74 36.22 1.69
N ARG A 73 -4.86 34.87 1.60
CA ARG A 73 -5.63 33.89 2.41
C ARG A 73 -6.39 34.39 3.68
N LEU A 74 -7.67 33.95 3.78
CA LEU A 74 -8.36 33.18 4.86
C LEU A 74 -9.70 33.74 5.40
N ARG A 75 -10.70 32.85 5.35
CA ARG A 75 -11.73 32.47 6.36
C ARG A 75 -13.12 33.17 6.38
N LEU A 76 -14.13 32.31 6.20
CA LEU A 76 -15.56 32.28 6.61
C LEU A 76 -16.18 33.51 7.31
N GLU A 77 -17.38 33.92 6.86
CA GLU A 77 -18.65 33.83 7.62
C GLU A 77 -19.90 34.16 6.76
N HIS A 78 -21.07 33.75 7.28
CA HIS A 78 -22.41 33.69 6.67
C HIS A 78 -23.16 35.04 6.59
N GLN A 79 -24.04 35.18 5.59
CA GLN A 79 -25.47 35.63 5.61
C GLN A 79 -25.86 36.11 4.19
N GLU A 80 -26.72 35.39 3.47
CA GLU A 80 -28.20 35.40 3.47
C GLU A 80 -28.87 36.50 2.61
N GLN A 81 -29.76 36.01 1.72
CA GLN A 81 -30.96 36.64 1.13
C GLN A 81 -30.84 37.52 -0.13
N GLY A 82 -31.70 37.19 -1.12
CA GLY A 82 -32.11 38.09 -2.20
C GLY A 82 -32.47 37.37 -3.51
N ALA A 83 -33.76 37.04 -3.69
CA ALA A 83 -34.34 36.37 -4.85
C ALA A 83 -34.83 37.35 -5.96
N ALA A 84 -35.39 36.76 -7.03
CA ALA A 84 -36.17 37.31 -8.15
C ALA A 84 -35.35 37.64 -9.42
N GLU A 85 -35.46 36.89 -10.54
CA GLU A 85 -36.59 36.56 -11.44
C GLU A 85 -36.69 37.48 -12.68
N LEU A 86 -37.16 36.88 -13.78
CA LEU A 86 -37.69 37.42 -15.06
C LEU A 86 -36.69 37.52 -16.23
N ASN A 87 -36.71 36.57 -17.18
CA ASN A 87 -37.60 36.46 -18.36
C ASN A 87 -37.45 37.63 -19.36
N HIS A 88 -36.99 37.36 -20.59
CA HIS A 88 -37.91 37.14 -21.72
C HIS A 88 -37.22 36.84 -23.06
N ASN A 89 -37.85 35.88 -23.74
CA ASN A 89 -37.77 35.47 -25.14
C ASN A 89 -37.67 36.59 -26.19
N GLY A 90 -37.08 36.24 -27.33
CA GLY A 90 -37.34 36.90 -28.62
C GLY A 90 -36.78 36.08 -29.79
N ALA A 91 -37.65 35.37 -30.49
CA ALA A 91 -37.34 34.49 -31.62
C ALA A 91 -37.24 35.24 -32.96
N ALA A 92 -36.35 34.74 -33.85
CA ALA A 92 -36.45 34.48 -35.31
C ALA A 92 -37.25 35.45 -36.24
N PRO A 93 -36.90 35.68 -37.54
CA PRO A 93 -36.72 34.59 -38.54
C PRO A 93 -35.82 34.82 -39.80
N GLN A 94 -35.33 33.69 -40.34
CA GLN A 94 -35.25 33.21 -41.76
C GLN A 94 -34.79 34.09 -42.96
N LEU A 95 -33.68 33.64 -43.62
CA LEU A 95 -33.42 33.27 -45.05
C LEU A 95 -33.94 34.14 -46.24
N PRO A 96 -33.51 33.93 -47.52
CA PRO A 96 -32.32 33.30 -48.13
C PRO A 96 -31.68 34.13 -49.30
N SER A 97 -30.56 33.65 -49.88
CA SER A 97 -30.37 33.36 -51.34
C SER A 97 -29.04 33.76 -52.01
N ALA A 98 -28.60 32.84 -52.89
CA ALA A 98 -27.68 32.94 -54.05
C ALA A 98 -26.19 33.27 -53.80
N GLY A 99 -25.18 32.65 -54.42
CA GLY A 99 -25.10 31.80 -55.62
C GLY A 99 -23.99 32.33 -56.53
N ASP A 100 -22.97 31.51 -56.84
CA ASP A 100 -21.83 31.69 -57.77
C ASP A 100 -20.76 32.77 -57.42
N THR A 101 -19.47 32.45 -57.38
CA THR A 101 -18.63 31.98 -58.49
C THR A 101 -17.32 31.40 -57.96
N GLY A 102 -16.79 30.39 -58.66
CA GLY A 102 -15.50 29.76 -58.35
C GLY A 102 -14.29 30.65 -58.65
N ASN A 103 -13.23 30.47 -57.87
CA ASN A 103 -11.87 30.70 -58.37
C ASN A 103 -10.86 29.79 -57.68
N ALA A 104 -9.95 29.26 -58.49
CA ALA A 104 -8.90 28.34 -58.12
C ALA A 104 -7.73 29.04 -57.42
N GLY A 105 -7.09 28.33 -56.48
CA GLY A 105 -5.78 28.65 -55.91
C GLY A 105 -5.84 28.91 -54.41
N ASP A 106 -5.46 27.92 -53.60
CA ASP A 106 -4.15 27.96 -52.94
C ASP A 106 -3.87 26.64 -52.20
N ALA A 107 -2.72 26.05 -52.50
CA ALA A 107 -2.24 24.81 -51.88
C ALA A 107 -1.49 25.17 -50.60
N GLY A 108 -2.22 25.49 -49.53
CA GLY A 108 -1.62 25.89 -48.24
C GLY A 108 -2.35 25.44 -46.98
N ASP A 109 -3.61 24.96 -47.06
CA ASP A 109 -4.49 24.84 -45.89
C ASP A 109 -4.88 23.38 -45.52
N ALA A 110 -4.29 22.39 -46.19
CA ALA A 110 -4.69 20.99 -46.05
C ALA A 110 -4.16 20.28 -44.78
N ALA A 111 -3.31 20.92 -43.96
CA ALA A 111 -2.69 20.29 -42.80
C ALA A 111 -3.48 20.40 -41.49
N LEU A 112 -4.48 21.29 -41.40
CA LEU A 112 -5.20 21.56 -40.15
C LEU A 112 -6.48 20.74 -39.91
N HIS A 113 -6.95 19.96 -40.88
CA HIS A 113 -8.31 19.39 -40.85
C HIS A 113 -8.44 17.89 -40.55
N SER A 114 -7.42 17.20 -40.02
CA SER A 114 -7.54 15.77 -39.67
C SER A 114 -6.69 15.34 -38.46
N SER A 115 -6.96 15.86 -37.27
CA SER A 115 -6.33 15.38 -36.01
C SER A 115 -7.22 14.45 -35.17
N ALA A 116 -8.48 14.23 -35.58
CA ALA A 116 -9.38 13.25 -34.97
C ALA A 116 -8.94 11.84 -35.37
N GLY A 117 -8.03 11.24 -34.59
CA GLY A 117 -7.53 9.87 -34.80
C GLY A 117 -6.02 9.70 -34.69
N ARG A 118 -5.26 10.79 -34.48
CA ARG A 118 -3.80 10.72 -34.34
C ARG A 118 -3.40 10.47 -32.88
N VAL A 119 -2.45 9.55 -32.67
CA VAL A 119 -1.89 9.29 -31.34
C VAL A 119 -1.06 10.48 -30.87
N CYS A 120 -1.34 10.92 -29.63
CA CYS A 120 -0.57 11.99 -29.01
C CYS A 120 0.92 11.61 -28.94
N ASN A 121 1.77 12.42 -29.55
CA ASN A 121 3.23 12.27 -29.49
C ASN A 121 3.83 12.43 -28.08
N VAL A 122 3.08 12.98 -27.12
CA VAL A 122 3.54 13.13 -25.73
C VAL A 122 3.01 12.04 -24.81
N CYS A 123 1.69 11.86 -24.72
CA CYS A 123 1.07 10.96 -23.74
C CYS A 123 0.69 9.59 -24.30
N LEU A 124 0.89 9.33 -25.59
CA LEU A 124 0.66 8.03 -26.23
C LEU A 124 -0.76 7.47 -25.96
N GLY A 125 -1.75 8.34 -25.91
CA GLY A 125 -3.15 7.96 -25.70
C GLY A 125 -3.67 8.03 -24.27
N ILE A 126 -2.81 8.25 -23.26
CA ILE A 126 -3.21 8.28 -21.84
C ILE A 126 -4.27 9.35 -21.54
N LEU A 127 -4.12 10.55 -22.13
CA LEU A 127 -5.10 11.64 -22.04
C LEU A 127 -6.03 11.71 -23.28
N GLN A 128 -6.15 10.60 -24.00
CA GLN A 128 -7.11 10.40 -25.08
C GLN A 128 -8.07 9.30 -24.65
N GLN A 129 -8.14 8.17 -25.36
CA GLN A 129 -9.06 7.06 -25.07
C GLN A 129 -9.00 6.53 -23.63
N PHE A 130 -7.85 6.56 -22.98
CA PHE A 130 -7.67 5.99 -21.64
C PHE A 130 -8.22 6.86 -20.51
N CYS A 131 -8.67 8.08 -20.79
CA CYS A 131 -9.36 8.91 -19.82
C CYS A 131 -10.82 9.21 -20.19
N GLU A 132 -11.35 8.48 -21.18
CA GLU A 132 -12.75 8.56 -21.60
C GLU A 132 -13.64 7.56 -20.84
N PRO A 133 -14.98 7.80 -20.80
CA PRO A 133 -15.91 6.97 -20.02
C PRO A 133 -15.88 5.47 -20.35
N ASP A 134 -15.65 5.09 -21.61
CA ASP A 134 -15.63 3.68 -22.00
C ASP A 134 -14.48 2.90 -21.36
N PHE A 135 -13.32 3.53 -21.20
CA PHE A 135 -12.20 2.90 -20.49
C PHE A 135 -12.49 2.82 -18.99
N VAL A 136 -13.09 3.87 -18.40
CA VAL A 136 -13.51 3.87 -17.00
C VAL A 136 -14.49 2.72 -16.73
N LYS A 137 -15.50 2.55 -17.58
CA LYS A 137 -16.45 1.42 -17.49
C LYS A 137 -15.75 0.08 -17.53
N LYS A 138 -14.75 -0.10 -18.41
CA LYS A 138 -13.94 -1.33 -18.46
C LYS A 138 -13.20 -1.58 -17.14
N VAL A 139 -12.64 -0.53 -16.53
CA VAL A 139 -11.98 -0.63 -15.21
C VAL A 139 -12.99 -1.01 -14.13
N CYS A 140 -14.15 -0.35 -14.07
CA CYS A 140 -15.19 -0.63 -13.09
C CYS A 140 -15.79 -2.02 -13.24
N GLN A 141 -16.00 -2.51 -14.47
CA GLN A 141 -16.42 -3.89 -14.73
C GLN A 141 -15.44 -4.91 -14.13
N LYS A 142 -14.13 -4.67 -14.30
CA LYS A 142 -13.10 -5.53 -13.71
C LYS A 142 -13.16 -5.51 -12.18
N VAL A 143 -13.30 -4.32 -11.58
CA VAL A 143 -13.44 -4.15 -10.12
C VAL A 143 -14.69 -4.88 -9.59
N ASN A 144 -15.84 -4.64 -10.20
CA ASN A 144 -17.12 -5.23 -9.78
C ASN A 144 -17.14 -6.77 -9.94
N SER A 145 -16.40 -7.31 -10.92
CA SER A 145 -16.26 -8.76 -11.10
C SER A 145 -15.38 -9.46 -10.04
N ALA A 146 -14.64 -8.70 -9.23
CA ALA A 146 -13.64 -9.23 -8.30
C ALA A 146 -14.16 -9.48 -6.86
N ASP A 147 -15.44 -9.18 -6.59
CA ASP A 147 -16.13 -9.48 -5.31
C ASP A 147 -15.47 -8.89 -4.05
N TYR A 148 -14.74 -7.77 -4.17
CA TYR A 148 -14.17 -7.08 -3.01
C TYR A 148 -15.22 -6.22 -2.29
N GLN A 149 -15.22 -6.25 -0.97
CA GLN A 149 -15.84 -5.24 -0.13
C GLN A 149 -14.90 -4.05 0.06
N PHE A 150 -15.40 -2.86 -0.21
CA PHE A 150 -14.70 -1.59 0.00
C PHE A 150 -15.73 -0.45 0.13
N THR A 151 -15.32 0.68 0.70
CA THR A 151 -16.17 1.90 0.79
C THR A 151 -15.51 3.19 0.37
N SER A 152 -14.25 3.10 -0.01
CA SER A 152 -13.51 4.12 -0.70
C SER A 152 -12.41 3.40 -1.48
N PHE A 153 -11.76 4.08 -2.41
CA PHE A 153 -10.66 3.50 -3.17
C PHE A 153 -9.52 4.49 -3.34
N VAL A 154 -8.29 3.98 -3.45
CA VAL A 154 -7.16 4.74 -3.95
C VAL A 154 -6.88 4.31 -5.38
N PHE A 155 -6.75 5.29 -6.29
CA PHE A 155 -6.39 5.02 -7.67
C PHE A 155 -4.88 5.17 -7.91
N SER A 156 -4.28 4.12 -8.44
CA SER A 156 -2.88 4.03 -8.78
C SER A 156 -2.71 3.83 -10.28
N VAL A 157 -1.71 4.49 -10.85
CA VAL A 157 -1.39 4.37 -12.26
C VAL A 157 0.12 4.30 -12.44
N SER A 158 0.52 3.30 -13.22
CA SER A 158 1.90 3.07 -13.66
C SER A 158 1.98 3.42 -15.14
N LEU A 159 2.81 4.41 -15.45
CA LEU A 159 2.97 4.96 -16.80
C LEU A 159 4.30 4.49 -17.39
N PRO A 160 4.38 4.24 -18.72
CA PRO A 160 5.61 3.85 -19.39
C PRO A 160 6.76 4.83 -19.08
N PRO A 161 7.94 4.36 -18.66
CA PRO A 161 9.08 5.21 -18.30
C PRO A 161 9.50 6.21 -19.39
N GLN A 162 9.43 5.79 -20.65
CA GLN A 162 9.75 6.59 -21.84
C GLN A 162 8.84 7.82 -22.03
N LEU A 163 7.65 7.86 -21.40
CA LEU A 163 6.82 9.07 -21.42
C LEU A 163 7.53 10.28 -20.80
N SER A 164 8.42 10.07 -19.82
CA SER A 164 9.23 11.14 -19.25
C SER A 164 10.23 11.72 -20.26
N VAL A 165 10.75 10.91 -21.19
CA VAL A 165 11.62 11.36 -22.30
C VAL A 165 10.82 12.23 -23.26
N ARG A 166 9.63 11.77 -23.67
CA ARG A 166 8.72 12.51 -24.57
C ARG A 166 8.24 13.82 -23.98
N GLU A 167 7.90 13.83 -22.67
CA GLU A 167 7.52 15.04 -21.95
C GLU A 167 8.68 16.05 -21.90
N ARG A 168 9.91 15.58 -21.65
CA ARG A 168 11.12 16.42 -21.71
C ARG A 168 11.35 16.99 -23.12
N ALA A 169 11.18 16.18 -24.16
CA ALA A 169 11.36 16.61 -25.55
C ALA A 169 10.35 17.68 -25.96
N ALA A 170 9.08 17.49 -25.61
CA ALA A 170 8.04 18.49 -25.85
C ALA A 170 8.33 19.80 -25.09
N TRP A 171 8.78 19.70 -23.83
CA TRP A 171 9.20 20.88 -23.07
C TRP A 171 10.35 21.64 -23.71
N LEU A 172 11.39 20.95 -24.19
CA LEU A 172 12.51 21.59 -24.88
C LEU A 172 12.08 22.28 -26.17
N GLY A 173 11.16 21.67 -26.93
CA GLY A 173 10.56 22.30 -28.12
C GLY A 173 9.81 23.59 -27.76
N VAL A 174 8.97 23.56 -26.71
CA VAL A 174 8.26 24.75 -26.20
C VAL A 174 9.24 25.82 -25.73
N LYS A 175 10.27 25.43 -24.97
CA LYS A 175 11.30 26.33 -24.46
C LYS A 175 12.06 27.03 -25.59
N GLN A 176 12.41 26.31 -26.65
CA GLN A 176 13.08 26.88 -27.82
C GLN A 176 12.18 27.85 -28.56
N GLN A 177 10.91 27.50 -28.77
CA GLN A 177 9.95 28.36 -29.46
C GLN A 177 9.69 29.67 -28.71
N MET A 178 9.50 29.59 -27.39
CA MET A 178 9.29 30.77 -26.54
C MET A 178 10.53 31.67 -26.50
N ARG A 179 11.73 31.08 -26.49
CA ARG A 179 13.00 31.82 -26.60
C ARG A 179 13.12 32.55 -27.94
N ASN A 180 12.75 31.91 -29.04
CA ASN A 180 12.80 32.52 -30.38
C ASN A 180 11.85 33.73 -30.51
N LEU A 181 10.73 33.72 -29.78
CA LEU A 181 9.76 34.81 -29.74
C LEU A 181 10.05 35.87 -28.67
N GLY A 182 11.14 35.72 -27.90
CA GLY A 182 11.49 36.64 -26.82
C GLY A 182 10.51 36.64 -25.64
N LEU A 183 9.63 35.63 -25.54
CA LEU A 183 8.63 35.55 -24.48
C LEU A 183 9.22 34.88 -23.22
N PRO A 184 8.95 35.42 -22.02
CA PRO A 184 9.41 34.81 -20.79
C PRO A 184 8.69 33.47 -20.57
N LEU A 185 9.47 32.42 -20.34
CA LEU A 185 8.93 31.12 -19.92
C LEU A 185 9.00 31.07 -18.38
N ALA A 186 7.84 31.06 -17.73
CA ALA A 186 7.78 30.83 -16.29
C ALA A 186 8.36 29.44 -15.99
N LYS A 187 9.23 29.39 -14.96
CA LYS A 187 9.96 28.19 -14.59
C LYS A 187 9.00 27.20 -13.89
N ASP A 188 8.94 25.97 -14.41
CA ASP A 188 8.45 24.74 -13.75
C ASP A 188 6.96 24.61 -13.34
N ASP A 189 5.98 25.00 -14.17
CA ASP A 189 4.56 24.69 -13.91
C ASP A 189 3.89 23.87 -15.03
N ILE A 190 4.54 22.86 -15.62
CA ILE A 190 3.81 21.87 -16.44
C ILE A 190 2.98 21.00 -15.51
N VAL A 191 1.67 20.93 -15.73
CA VAL A 191 0.81 19.97 -15.02
C VAL A 191 1.29 18.56 -15.32
N GLN A 192 1.55 17.73 -14.30
CA GLN A 192 2.09 16.40 -14.51
C GLN A 192 1.08 15.46 -15.19
N LEU A 193 1.55 14.54 -16.04
CA LEU A 193 0.68 13.59 -16.77
C LEU A 193 -0.22 12.81 -15.82
N LYS A 194 0.39 12.28 -14.76
CA LYS A 194 -0.30 11.49 -13.74
C LYS A 194 -1.34 12.32 -12.98
N GLU A 195 -1.10 13.61 -12.78
CA GLU A 195 -2.02 14.50 -12.08
C GLU A 195 -3.22 14.86 -12.96
N ALA A 196 -2.99 15.34 -14.18
CA ALA A 196 -4.06 15.60 -15.15
C ALA A 196 -4.91 14.35 -15.40
N TYR A 197 -4.29 13.16 -15.51
CA TYR A 197 -5.03 11.91 -15.65
C TYR A 197 -5.93 11.64 -14.44
N LYS A 198 -5.43 11.86 -13.21
CA LYS A 198 -6.23 11.70 -11.99
C LYS A 198 -7.38 12.71 -11.87
N TRP A 199 -7.20 13.96 -12.31
CA TRP A 199 -8.28 14.97 -12.33
C TRP A 199 -9.48 14.55 -13.18
N ILE A 200 -9.23 13.74 -14.21
CA ILE A 200 -10.24 13.22 -15.14
C ILE A 200 -10.82 11.89 -14.61
N ILE A 201 -9.97 10.97 -14.17
CA ILE A 201 -10.35 9.61 -13.81
C ILE A 201 -11.01 9.51 -12.43
N HIS A 202 -10.51 10.23 -11.42
CA HIS A 202 -11.02 10.08 -10.05
C HIS A 202 -12.54 10.32 -9.93
N PRO A 203 -13.11 11.41 -10.49
CA PRO A 203 -14.55 11.65 -10.38
C PRO A 203 -15.36 10.59 -11.14
N GLN A 204 -14.91 10.18 -12.33
CA GLN A 204 -15.60 9.18 -13.15
C GLN A 204 -15.61 7.80 -12.46
N LEU A 205 -14.47 7.37 -11.89
CA LEU A 205 -14.43 6.14 -11.11
C LEU A 205 -15.29 6.23 -9.85
N ALA A 206 -15.29 7.36 -9.15
CA ALA A 206 -16.08 7.53 -7.94
C ALA A 206 -17.58 7.50 -8.20
N GLU A 207 -18.02 8.09 -9.32
CA GLU A 207 -19.40 8.04 -9.78
C GLU A 207 -19.81 6.62 -10.19
N GLU A 208 -19.00 5.97 -11.05
CA GLU A 208 -19.31 4.64 -11.58
C GLU A 208 -19.24 3.52 -10.51
N LEU A 209 -18.34 3.64 -9.53
CA LEU A 209 -18.23 2.69 -8.40
C LEU A 209 -19.16 3.04 -7.23
N GLY A 210 -19.75 4.24 -7.22
CA GLY A 210 -20.61 4.71 -6.13
C GLY A 210 -19.89 4.91 -4.78
N VAL A 211 -18.57 5.07 -4.78
CA VAL A 211 -17.75 5.27 -3.57
C VAL A 211 -16.70 6.38 -3.78
N PRO A 212 -16.32 7.13 -2.73
CA PRO A 212 -15.34 8.20 -2.87
C PRO A 212 -13.90 7.70 -3.10
N ALA A 213 -13.12 8.49 -3.82
CA ALA A 213 -11.67 8.32 -3.89
C ALA A 213 -11.02 8.85 -2.58
N ASP A 214 -10.24 8.02 -1.91
CA ASP A 214 -9.52 8.34 -0.66
C ASP A 214 -8.08 7.81 -0.74
N GLY A 215 -7.09 8.69 -0.57
CA GLY A 215 -5.68 8.33 -0.58
C GLY A 215 -5.23 7.44 0.58
N LYS A 216 -6.08 7.24 1.60
CA LYS A 216 -5.87 6.33 2.73
C LYS A 216 -6.70 5.05 2.64
N SER A 217 -7.45 4.85 1.56
CA SER A 217 -8.23 3.62 1.38
C SER A 217 -7.32 2.39 1.42
N LEU A 218 -7.82 1.31 2.03
CA LEU A 218 -7.20 0.00 1.92
C LEU A 218 -7.43 -0.62 0.53
N PHE A 219 -8.48 -0.23 -0.19
CA PHE A 219 -8.79 -0.77 -1.50
C PHE A 219 -8.06 0.03 -2.59
N GLU A 220 -7.14 -0.61 -3.30
CA GLU A 220 -6.40 -0.02 -4.42
C GLU A 220 -6.97 -0.52 -5.75
N VAL A 221 -7.27 0.42 -6.65
CA VAL A 221 -7.52 0.15 -8.07
C VAL A 221 -6.29 0.64 -8.83
N SER A 222 -5.62 -0.26 -9.57
CA SER A 222 -4.41 0.07 -10.29
C SER A 222 -4.49 -0.26 -11.78
N VAL A 223 -3.90 0.63 -12.59
CA VAL A 223 -3.76 0.41 -14.04
C VAL A 223 -2.30 0.54 -14.43
N VAL A 224 -1.78 -0.46 -15.13
CA VAL A 224 -0.42 -0.48 -15.65
C VAL A 224 -0.46 -0.30 -17.15
N PHE A 225 0.18 0.75 -17.63
CA PHE A 225 0.34 1.02 -19.05
C PHE A 225 1.75 0.67 -19.52
N ALA A 226 1.86 0.14 -20.73
CA ALA A 226 3.10 0.00 -21.47
C ALA A 226 2.94 0.52 -22.90
N HIS A 227 4.07 0.72 -23.59
CA HIS A 227 4.06 1.07 -24.99
C HIS A 227 5.26 0.41 -25.69
N PRO A 228 5.09 -0.82 -26.20
CA PRO A 228 6.19 -1.61 -26.76
C PRO A 228 6.92 -0.92 -27.92
N GLU A 229 6.19 -0.19 -28.77
CA GLU A 229 6.76 0.53 -29.93
C GLU A 229 7.84 1.54 -29.55
N THR A 230 7.79 2.10 -28.33
CA THR A 230 8.73 3.16 -27.90
C THR A 230 9.51 2.81 -26.64
N ASP A 231 9.52 1.55 -26.23
CA ASP A 231 10.20 1.12 -25.00
C ASP A 231 11.69 1.51 -24.99
N GLU A 232 12.33 1.43 -26.15
CA GLU A 232 13.75 1.73 -26.32
C GLU A 232 14.11 3.23 -26.27
N GLU A 233 13.13 4.13 -26.30
CA GLU A 233 13.37 5.58 -26.31
C GLU A 233 14.08 6.09 -25.05
N CYS A 234 14.08 5.32 -23.96
CA CYS A 234 14.81 5.65 -22.75
C CYS A 234 16.21 5.01 -22.67
N HIS A 235 16.57 4.10 -23.58
CA HIS A 235 17.82 3.34 -23.51
C HIS A 235 19.08 4.20 -23.67
N PHE A 236 19.03 5.25 -24.48
CA PHE A 236 20.17 6.16 -24.67
C PHE A 236 20.60 6.85 -23.35
N LEU A 237 19.68 6.99 -22.38
CA LEU A 237 19.98 7.56 -21.07
C LEU A 237 20.92 6.67 -20.25
N ALA A 238 20.94 5.35 -20.49
CA ALA A 238 21.91 4.47 -19.82
C ALA A 238 23.34 4.73 -20.29
N THR A 239 23.51 5.13 -21.56
CA THR A 239 24.82 5.57 -22.09
C THR A 239 25.20 6.95 -21.57
N ALA A 240 24.25 7.89 -21.53
CA ALA A 240 24.52 9.26 -21.08
C ALA A 240 24.69 9.39 -19.55
N CYS A 241 24.00 8.55 -18.77
CA CYS A 241 23.92 8.62 -17.32
C CYS A 241 23.91 7.21 -16.68
N PRO A 242 24.98 6.41 -16.84
CA PRO A 242 25.01 5.00 -16.41
C PRO A 242 24.76 4.81 -14.91
N ASP A 243 25.18 5.77 -14.08
CA ASP A 243 24.98 5.73 -12.63
C ASP A 243 23.50 5.69 -12.18
N CYS A 244 22.57 6.10 -13.05
CA CYS A 244 21.14 6.12 -12.75
C CYS A 244 20.47 4.74 -12.90
N PHE A 245 21.09 3.80 -13.62
CA PHE A 245 20.47 2.54 -14.05
C PHE A 245 21.12 1.30 -13.42
N LYS A 246 21.45 1.39 -12.13
CA LYS A 246 22.08 0.27 -11.39
C LYS A 246 21.06 -0.86 -11.18
N PRO A 247 21.43 -2.13 -11.46
CA PRO A 247 20.57 -3.28 -11.19
C PRO A 247 20.21 -3.37 -9.71
N ALA A 248 18.92 -3.43 -9.40
CA ALA A 248 18.44 -3.75 -8.06
C ALA A 248 18.17 -5.25 -7.96
N LYS A 249 18.49 -5.87 -6.83
CA LYS A 249 18.05 -7.25 -6.54
C LYS A 249 16.52 -7.29 -6.69
N ASN A 250 16.02 -8.22 -7.52
CA ASN A 250 14.59 -8.49 -7.76
C ASN A 250 13.82 -7.55 -8.71
N LYS A 251 14.46 -6.74 -9.57
CA LYS A 251 13.75 -5.99 -10.62
C LYS A 251 14.00 -6.57 -12.02
N GLN A 252 12.93 -6.74 -12.79
CA GLN A 252 13.00 -7.24 -14.18
C GLN A 252 13.61 -6.22 -15.16
N SER A 253 13.51 -4.92 -14.89
CA SER A 253 14.12 -3.86 -15.71
C SER A 253 14.78 -2.78 -14.84
N VAL A 254 15.90 -2.25 -15.33
CA VAL A 254 16.62 -1.11 -14.73
C VAL A 254 15.98 0.23 -15.09
N PHE A 255 15.17 0.29 -16.16
CA PHE A 255 14.55 1.51 -16.69
C PHE A 255 13.25 1.84 -15.95
N THR A 256 13.30 1.99 -14.63
CA THR A 256 12.12 2.47 -13.88
C THR A 256 11.87 3.95 -14.19
N ARG A 257 10.61 4.40 -14.14
CA ARG A 257 10.26 5.83 -14.33
C ARG A 257 11.11 6.77 -13.47
N MET A 258 11.37 6.41 -12.22
CA MET A 258 12.20 7.20 -11.30
C MET A 258 13.68 7.26 -11.74
N ALA A 259 14.23 6.17 -12.27
CA ALA A 259 15.59 6.16 -12.82
C ALA A 259 15.69 7.05 -14.08
N VAL A 260 14.70 6.97 -14.96
CA VAL A 260 14.61 7.81 -16.16
C VAL A 260 14.50 9.29 -15.79
N ILE A 261 13.62 9.67 -14.85
CA ILE A 261 13.50 11.06 -14.37
C ILE A 261 14.84 11.58 -13.84
N LYS A 262 15.51 10.81 -12.98
CA LYS A 262 16.83 11.18 -12.44
C LYS A 262 17.90 11.34 -13.53
N ALA A 263 17.85 10.52 -14.59
CA ALA A 263 18.77 10.66 -15.71
C ALA A 263 18.47 11.92 -16.54
N LEU A 264 17.19 12.23 -16.76
CA LEU A 264 16.75 13.44 -17.48
C LEU A 264 17.10 14.74 -16.74
N GLU A 265 17.17 14.72 -15.42
CA GLU A 265 17.65 15.84 -14.60
C GLU A 265 19.16 16.08 -14.73
N ARG A 266 19.93 15.05 -15.09
CA ARG A 266 21.40 15.08 -15.15
C ARG A 266 21.95 15.29 -16.57
N ILE A 267 21.25 14.78 -17.59
CA ILE A 267 21.69 14.90 -18.97
C ILE A 267 21.70 16.36 -19.44
N LYS A 268 22.75 16.74 -20.18
CA LYS A 268 22.82 18.07 -20.79
C LYS A 268 21.81 18.19 -21.93
N GLU A 269 21.25 19.39 -22.09
CA GLU A 269 20.26 19.68 -23.14
C GLU A 269 20.80 19.37 -24.54
N GLU A 270 22.05 19.75 -24.82
CA GLU A 270 22.74 19.49 -26.09
C GLU A 270 22.89 17.99 -26.41
N ASP A 271 23.12 17.15 -25.39
CA ASP A 271 23.26 15.72 -25.58
C ASP A 271 21.90 15.05 -25.75
N PHE A 272 20.88 15.51 -25.03
CA PHE A 272 19.51 15.06 -25.24
C PHE A 272 19.02 15.31 -26.67
N LEU A 273 19.26 16.52 -27.21
CA LEU A 273 18.82 16.92 -28.55
C LEU A 273 19.51 16.13 -29.68
N LYS A 274 20.69 15.54 -29.44
CA LYS A 274 21.35 14.63 -30.41
C LYS A 274 20.65 13.29 -30.54
N HIS A 275 19.98 12.84 -29.48
CA HIS A 275 19.41 11.51 -29.39
C HIS A 275 17.90 11.47 -29.59
N PHE A 276 17.18 12.57 -29.33
CA PHE A 276 15.72 12.57 -29.31
C PHE A 276 15.09 13.80 -30.00
N PRO A 277 14.11 13.62 -30.90
CA PRO A 277 13.48 14.74 -31.62
C PRO A 277 12.63 15.62 -30.70
N CYS A 278 12.71 16.94 -30.88
CA CYS A 278 11.97 17.94 -30.11
C CYS A 278 11.21 18.89 -31.05
N PRO A 279 9.87 18.86 -31.12
CA PRO A 279 8.94 17.98 -30.39
C PRO A 279 9.04 16.49 -30.77
N PRO A 280 8.54 15.56 -29.92
CA PRO A 280 8.51 14.13 -30.23
C PRO A 280 7.68 13.83 -31.49
N SER A 281 8.05 12.76 -32.20
CA SER A 281 7.23 12.22 -33.29
C SER A 281 6.01 11.46 -32.77
N SER A 282 4.89 11.48 -33.50
CA SER A 282 3.72 10.65 -33.15
C SER A 282 4.01 9.18 -33.42
N PRO A 283 3.72 8.28 -32.47
CA PRO A 283 3.80 6.85 -32.72
C PRO A 283 2.64 6.38 -33.62
N LYS A 284 2.68 5.12 -34.04
CA LYS A 284 1.57 4.46 -34.74
C LYS A 284 0.50 4.00 -33.78
N ASN A 285 0.90 3.40 -32.65
CA ASN A 285 -0.01 2.78 -31.71
C ASN A 285 -0.21 3.62 -30.44
N LEU A 286 -1.30 3.33 -29.74
CA LEU A 286 -1.58 3.87 -28.40
C LEU A 286 -0.89 2.99 -27.36
N CYS A 287 -0.76 3.48 -26.12
CA CYS A 287 -0.37 2.62 -24.99
C CYS A 287 -1.27 1.38 -24.91
N ASP A 288 -0.73 0.31 -24.36
CA ASP A 288 -1.48 -0.85 -23.94
C ASP A 288 -1.79 -0.72 -22.45
N ALA A 289 -3.05 -0.88 -22.06
CA ALA A 289 -3.43 -1.10 -20.67
C ALA A 289 -3.16 -2.57 -20.32
N LEU A 290 -1.90 -2.90 -20.01
CA LEU A 290 -1.44 -4.27 -19.77
C LEU A 290 -2.25 -4.96 -18.67
N GLU A 291 -2.47 -4.25 -17.57
CA GLU A 291 -3.10 -4.81 -16.38
C GLU A 291 -4.04 -3.80 -15.74
N ILE A 292 -5.25 -4.26 -15.44
CA ILE A 292 -6.21 -3.59 -14.55
C ILE A 292 -6.33 -4.51 -13.35
N GLN A 293 -5.82 -4.05 -12.20
CA GLN A 293 -5.82 -4.81 -10.96
C GLN A 293 -6.64 -4.08 -9.90
N CYS A 294 -7.16 -4.85 -8.96
CA CYS A 294 -7.70 -4.33 -7.73
C CYS A 294 -7.41 -5.30 -6.58
N ASN A 295 -7.09 -4.75 -5.43
CA ASN A 295 -6.75 -5.51 -4.24
C ASN A 295 -7.15 -4.73 -2.98
N ASN A 296 -7.35 -5.46 -1.89
CA ASN A 296 -7.47 -4.89 -0.56
C ASN A 296 -6.12 -4.99 0.16
N GLY A 297 -5.78 -3.91 0.87
CA GLY A 297 -4.74 -3.92 1.88
C GLY A 297 -5.06 -4.96 2.96
N ALA A 298 -4.02 -5.44 3.63
CA ALA A 298 -4.18 -6.46 4.64
C ALA A 298 -5.05 -5.97 5.81
N VAL A 299 -5.86 -6.88 6.35
CA VAL A 299 -6.61 -6.68 7.59
C VAL A 299 -6.05 -7.59 8.66
N PHE A 300 -6.22 -7.21 9.93
CA PHE A 300 -5.60 -7.95 11.03
C PHE A 300 -6.66 -8.40 12.02
N VAL A 301 -6.63 -9.68 12.35
CA VAL A 301 -7.43 -10.28 13.41
C VAL A 301 -6.49 -10.61 14.57
N ALA A 302 -6.87 -10.27 15.80
CA ALA A 302 -6.12 -10.64 16.98
C ALA A 302 -7.03 -11.36 17.99
N GLY A 303 -6.42 -12.12 18.86
CA GLY A 303 -7.10 -12.79 19.97
C GLY A 303 -6.08 -13.42 20.91
N ARG A 304 -6.56 -14.33 21.75
CA ARG A 304 -5.71 -15.20 22.56
C ARG A 304 -6.07 -16.64 22.32
N TYR A 305 -5.06 -17.51 22.25
CA TYR A 305 -5.28 -18.94 22.14
C TYR A 305 -4.88 -19.66 23.43
N ASN A 306 -5.69 -20.62 23.85
CA ASN A 306 -5.24 -21.74 24.65
C ASN A 306 -4.83 -22.90 23.77
N LYS A 307 -3.92 -23.70 24.32
CA LYS A 307 -3.47 -24.94 23.71
C LYS A 307 -3.51 -26.01 24.78
N TYR A 308 -4.35 -27.03 24.57
CA TYR A 308 -4.56 -28.12 25.53
C TYR A 308 -3.79 -29.38 25.15
N SER A 309 -3.45 -29.56 23.86
CA SER A 309 -2.67 -30.70 23.38
C SER A 309 -1.18 -30.57 23.71
N ARG A 310 -0.55 -31.66 24.17
CA ARG A 310 0.92 -31.81 24.27
C ARG A 310 1.55 -32.40 23.00
N ASN A 311 0.80 -32.52 21.91
CA ASN A 311 1.28 -33.07 20.64
C ASN A 311 0.88 -32.17 19.46
N LEU A 312 0.94 -30.85 19.65
CA LEU A 312 0.57 -29.87 18.64
C LEU A 312 1.64 -28.77 18.57
N PRO A 313 2.30 -28.55 17.42
CA PRO A 313 3.20 -27.42 17.26
C PRO A 313 2.41 -26.12 17.13
N GLN A 314 3.02 -24.98 17.49
CA GLN A 314 2.37 -23.68 17.33
C GLN A 314 2.19 -23.29 15.85
N THR A 315 3.18 -23.61 15.02
CA THR A 315 3.19 -23.36 13.57
C THR A 315 3.53 -24.67 12.84
N PRO A 316 3.18 -24.83 11.55
CA PRO A 316 3.39 -26.07 10.82
C PRO A 316 4.83 -26.58 10.96
N TRP A 317 4.98 -27.83 11.41
CA TRP A 317 6.31 -28.44 11.58
C TRP A 317 6.65 -29.33 10.39
N ILE A 318 7.37 -28.75 9.43
CA ILE A 318 7.78 -29.39 8.18
C ILE A 318 9.31 -29.44 8.15
N ILE A 319 9.88 -30.63 7.92
CA ILE A 319 11.33 -30.83 7.74
C ILE A 319 11.51 -31.56 6.40
N ASP A 320 12.33 -31.01 5.51
CA ASP A 320 12.61 -31.57 4.19
C ASP A 320 11.35 -31.88 3.36
N GLY A 321 10.33 -31.03 3.48
CA GLY A 321 9.04 -31.19 2.80
C GLY A 321 8.07 -32.16 3.49
N GLU A 322 8.52 -32.90 4.50
CA GLU A 322 7.68 -33.83 5.26
C GLU A 322 7.11 -33.18 6.52
N ARG A 323 5.78 -33.26 6.67
CA ARG A 323 5.08 -32.84 7.88
C ARG A 323 5.39 -33.82 9.01
N LYS A 324 5.94 -33.31 10.13
CA LYS A 324 6.35 -34.12 11.30
C LYS A 324 5.23 -34.32 12.31
N LEU A 325 4.33 -33.37 12.45
CA LEU A 325 3.11 -33.49 13.25
C LEU A 325 1.91 -32.96 12.49
N GLU A 326 0.76 -33.56 12.75
CA GLU A 326 -0.50 -33.15 12.17
C GLU A 326 -0.93 -31.78 12.71
N SER A 327 -1.23 -30.87 11.77
CA SER A 327 -1.74 -29.53 12.03
C SER A 327 -0.83 -28.67 12.93
N SER A 328 -1.33 -27.52 13.33
CA SER A 328 -0.69 -26.57 14.24
C SER A 328 -1.73 -25.63 14.84
N VAL A 329 -1.38 -24.93 15.93
CA VAL A 329 -2.24 -23.87 16.49
C VAL A 329 -2.60 -22.84 15.41
N GLU A 330 -1.61 -22.43 14.62
CA GLU A 330 -1.77 -21.53 13.48
C GLU A 330 -2.84 -22.02 12.50
N GLU A 331 -2.76 -23.26 12.03
CA GLU A 331 -3.67 -23.83 11.03
C GLU A 331 -5.10 -23.97 11.57
N LEU A 332 -5.27 -24.42 12.81
CA LEU A 332 -6.59 -24.58 13.42
C LEU A 332 -7.35 -23.25 13.52
N ILE A 333 -6.63 -22.14 13.72
CA ILE A 333 -7.21 -20.79 13.74
C ILE A 333 -7.39 -20.26 12.31
N SER A 334 -6.37 -20.39 11.46
CA SER A 334 -6.32 -19.71 10.16
C SER A 334 -7.27 -20.29 9.13
N GLU A 335 -7.59 -21.58 9.18
CA GLU A 335 -8.53 -22.22 8.25
C GLU A 335 -9.87 -21.48 8.21
N HIS A 336 -10.44 -21.20 9.38
CA HIS A 336 -11.72 -20.50 9.53
C HIS A 336 -11.63 -19.02 9.13
N LEU A 337 -10.55 -18.34 9.52
CA LEU A 337 -10.36 -16.93 9.17
C LEU A 337 -10.17 -16.74 7.66
N MET A 338 -9.42 -17.61 7.00
CA MET A 338 -9.22 -17.58 5.56
C MET A 338 -10.53 -17.78 4.80
N ALA A 339 -11.38 -18.71 5.25
CA ALA A 339 -12.69 -18.96 4.65
C ALA A 339 -13.64 -17.75 4.77
N GLU A 340 -13.74 -17.14 5.96
CA GLU A 340 -14.64 -16.01 6.19
C GLU A 340 -14.19 -14.70 5.53
N PHE A 341 -12.88 -14.41 5.57
CA PHE A 341 -12.33 -13.19 4.98
C PHE A 341 -12.08 -13.31 3.47
N LYS A 342 -12.08 -14.55 2.95
CA LYS A 342 -11.74 -14.88 1.56
C LYS A 342 -10.38 -14.28 1.16
N ALA A 343 -9.38 -14.40 2.02
CA ALA A 343 -8.04 -13.86 1.77
C ALA A 343 -7.23 -14.77 0.84
N ASP A 344 -6.17 -14.24 0.22
CA ASP A 344 -5.25 -15.03 -0.62
C ASP A 344 -4.22 -15.81 0.20
N SER A 345 -3.76 -15.21 1.29
CA SER A 345 -2.82 -15.81 2.23
C SER A 345 -2.92 -15.13 3.58
N PHE A 346 -2.18 -15.65 4.56
CA PHE A 346 -2.10 -15.05 5.88
C PHE A 346 -0.67 -15.10 6.43
N ASN A 347 -0.37 -14.20 7.38
CA ASN A 347 0.81 -14.29 8.24
C ASN A 347 0.36 -14.38 9.70
N PHE A 348 0.74 -15.44 10.39
CA PHE A 348 0.47 -15.62 11.81
C PHE A 348 1.63 -15.10 12.66
N SER A 349 1.31 -14.42 13.75
CA SER A 349 2.29 -13.92 14.72
C SER A 349 1.73 -14.01 16.13
N SER A 350 2.58 -14.25 17.11
CA SER A 350 2.17 -14.39 18.52
C SER A 350 3.18 -13.73 19.46
N SER A 351 2.73 -13.39 20.67
CA SER A 351 3.63 -12.87 21.72
C SER A 351 4.43 -14.02 22.34
N GLY A 352 5.50 -14.43 21.66
CA GLY A 352 6.31 -15.60 22.00
C GLY A 352 5.74 -16.95 21.54
N ARG A 353 6.37 -18.03 22.00
CA ARG A 353 6.08 -19.41 21.59
C ARG A 353 6.36 -20.41 22.70
N GLU A 354 5.60 -21.50 22.70
CA GLU A 354 5.83 -22.69 23.52
C GLU A 354 6.25 -23.91 22.68
N ASP A 355 6.87 -24.89 23.34
CA ASP A 355 7.24 -26.17 22.70
C ASP A 355 5.99 -27.02 22.41
N VAL A 356 6.13 -28.06 21.58
CA VAL A 356 5.04 -28.97 21.16
C VAL A 356 4.33 -29.61 22.36
N ASP A 357 5.09 -30.01 23.38
CA ASP A 357 4.66 -30.70 24.59
C ASP A 357 4.15 -29.79 25.71
N VAL A 358 4.15 -28.47 25.47
CA VAL A 358 3.74 -27.46 26.45
C VAL A 358 2.33 -26.98 26.16
N ARG A 359 1.47 -26.97 27.19
CA ARG A 359 0.13 -26.37 27.11
C ARG A 359 0.19 -24.88 27.38
N THR A 360 -0.81 -24.15 26.91
CA THR A 360 -1.02 -22.74 27.24
C THR A 360 -2.44 -22.58 27.79
N LEU A 361 -2.53 -22.31 29.07
CA LEU A 361 -3.75 -22.29 29.88
C LEU A 361 -4.12 -20.84 30.26
N GLY A 362 -4.96 -20.69 31.29
CA GLY A 362 -5.47 -19.40 31.74
C GLY A 362 -6.12 -18.61 30.60
N ASN A 363 -5.79 -17.32 30.54
CA ASN A 363 -6.27 -16.42 29.49
C ASN A 363 -5.65 -16.72 28.11
N GLY A 364 -4.64 -17.58 28.01
CA GLY A 364 -4.03 -17.92 26.74
C GLY A 364 -2.95 -16.93 26.28
N ARG A 365 -2.30 -17.27 25.16
CA ARG A 365 -1.25 -16.44 24.55
C ARG A 365 -1.85 -15.50 23.50
N PRO A 366 -1.49 -14.20 23.50
CA PRO A 366 -1.86 -13.28 22.43
C PRO A 366 -1.33 -13.70 21.07
N PHE A 367 -2.18 -13.59 20.05
CA PHE A 367 -1.82 -13.77 18.64
C PHE A 367 -2.46 -12.70 17.76
N ALA A 368 -1.88 -12.52 16.59
CA ALA A 368 -2.38 -11.70 15.51
C ALA A 368 -2.21 -12.45 14.17
N MET A 369 -3.16 -12.26 13.27
CA MET A 369 -3.16 -12.81 11.93
C MET A 369 -3.38 -11.68 10.93
N GLU A 370 -2.38 -11.46 10.09
CA GLU A 370 -2.48 -10.60 8.92
C GLU A 370 -3.13 -11.40 7.79
N LEU A 371 -4.29 -10.97 7.32
CA LEU A 371 -4.99 -11.58 6.20
C LEU A 371 -4.72 -10.74 4.95
N VAL A 372 -4.07 -11.34 3.96
CA VAL A 372 -3.58 -10.67 2.76
C VAL A 372 -4.64 -10.68 1.67
N ASN A 373 -4.92 -9.50 1.11
CA ASN A 373 -5.89 -9.31 0.03
C ASN A 373 -7.29 -9.91 0.31
N PRO A 374 -7.93 -9.59 1.45
CA PRO A 374 -9.25 -10.11 1.82
C PRO A 374 -10.36 -9.55 0.92
N ARG A 375 -11.35 -10.37 0.56
CA ARG A 375 -12.54 -9.90 -0.19
C ARG A 375 -13.63 -9.42 0.75
N ARG A 376 -13.65 -9.91 1.99
CA ARG A 376 -14.54 -9.44 3.05
C ARG A 376 -13.73 -8.78 4.15
N ILE A 377 -14.06 -7.54 4.50
CA ILE A 377 -13.32 -6.73 5.48
C ILE A 377 -14.18 -6.17 6.61
N ARG A 378 -15.51 -6.32 6.51
CA ARG A 378 -16.46 -5.83 7.51
C ARG A 378 -17.08 -7.01 8.25
N PHE A 379 -16.95 -6.95 9.57
CA PHE A 379 -17.51 -7.91 10.50
C PHE A 379 -18.09 -7.15 11.68
N SER A 380 -19.33 -7.47 12.06
CA SER A 380 -19.90 -7.00 13.33
C SER A 380 -19.24 -7.72 14.52
N ALA A 381 -19.46 -7.20 15.73
CA ALA A 381 -18.99 -7.87 16.95
C ALA A 381 -19.58 -9.28 17.09
N GLU A 382 -20.85 -9.45 16.74
CA GLU A 382 -21.54 -10.75 16.76
C GLU A 382 -21.00 -11.71 15.69
N GLU A 383 -20.62 -11.20 14.52
CA GLU A 383 -19.96 -12.02 13.48
C GLU A 383 -18.59 -12.51 13.94
N MET A 384 -17.78 -11.63 14.55
CA MET A 384 -16.50 -12.01 15.13
C MET A 384 -16.68 -13.03 16.27
N LYS A 385 -17.69 -12.86 17.12
CA LYS A 385 -18.01 -13.82 18.19
C LYS A 385 -18.44 -15.18 17.64
N ARG A 386 -19.25 -15.22 16.58
CA ARG A 386 -19.60 -16.47 15.89
C ARG A 386 -18.39 -17.14 15.26
N LEU A 387 -17.49 -16.38 14.66
CA LEU A 387 -16.24 -16.90 14.09
C LEU A 387 -15.32 -17.48 15.16
N GLN A 388 -15.21 -16.82 16.31
CA GLN A 388 -14.52 -17.36 17.48
C GLN A 388 -15.14 -18.70 17.92
N GLN A 389 -16.47 -18.76 18.02
CA GLN A 389 -17.17 -19.99 18.41
C GLN A 389 -16.95 -21.11 17.38
N ALA A 390 -16.97 -20.81 16.08
CA ALA A 390 -16.70 -21.79 15.04
C ALA A 390 -15.29 -22.39 15.17
N ILE A 391 -14.28 -21.57 15.44
CA ILE A 391 -12.91 -22.07 15.70
C ILE A 391 -12.92 -22.96 16.95
N ASN A 392 -13.60 -22.54 18.01
CA ASN A 392 -13.68 -23.29 19.27
C ASN A 392 -14.41 -24.63 19.13
N ASP A 393 -15.45 -24.70 18.31
CA ASP A 393 -16.21 -25.93 18.08
C ASP A 393 -15.48 -26.89 17.13
N SER A 394 -14.51 -26.39 16.35
CA SER A 394 -13.76 -27.18 15.37
C SER A 394 -12.68 -28.09 15.96
N SER A 395 -12.23 -27.80 17.19
CA SER A 395 -11.09 -28.51 17.79
C SER A 395 -11.14 -28.51 19.32
N ASP A 396 -10.83 -29.66 19.90
CA ASP A 396 -10.56 -29.81 21.34
C ASP A 396 -9.09 -29.47 21.71
N LYS A 397 -8.21 -29.34 20.71
CA LYS A 397 -6.77 -29.11 20.91
C LYS A 397 -6.45 -27.67 21.30
N ILE A 398 -7.29 -26.72 20.89
CA ILE A 398 -7.16 -25.29 21.15
C ILE A 398 -8.51 -24.66 21.49
N GLN A 399 -8.48 -23.49 22.09
CA GLN A 399 -9.61 -22.56 22.15
C GLN A 399 -9.07 -21.15 21.90
N VAL A 400 -9.88 -20.29 21.30
CA VAL A 400 -9.61 -18.87 21.10
C VAL A 400 -10.61 -18.02 21.88
N ARG A 401 -10.12 -16.88 22.35
CA ARG A 401 -10.90 -15.82 23.00
C ARG A 401 -10.46 -14.44 22.52
N ASP A 402 -11.22 -13.41 22.88
CA ASP A 402 -10.95 -12.01 22.56
C ASP A 402 -10.76 -11.74 21.06
N LEU A 403 -11.40 -12.53 20.18
CA LEU A 403 -11.21 -12.45 18.74
C LEU A 403 -11.80 -11.14 18.19
N GLN A 404 -10.95 -10.29 17.62
CA GLN A 404 -11.33 -8.95 17.17
C GLN A 404 -10.48 -8.46 16.01
N LEU A 405 -11.02 -7.52 15.24
CA LEU A 405 -10.25 -6.76 14.25
C LEU A 405 -9.34 -5.75 14.95
N VAL A 406 -8.09 -5.67 14.51
CA VAL A 406 -7.09 -4.71 15.01
C VAL A 406 -6.39 -4.00 13.86
N THR A 407 -5.68 -2.92 14.16
CA THR A 407 -4.85 -2.23 13.17
C THR A 407 -3.41 -2.78 13.20
N ARG A 408 -2.65 -2.49 12.14
CA ARG A 408 -1.24 -2.90 12.04
C ARG A 408 -0.40 -2.36 13.19
N GLU A 409 -0.66 -1.12 13.61
CA GLU A 409 0.06 -0.45 14.70
C GLU A 409 -0.15 -1.17 16.03
N ALA A 410 -1.35 -1.72 16.25
CA ALA A 410 -1.69 -2.44 17.48
C ALA A 410 -0.83 -3.71 17.68
N ILE A 411 -0.33 -4.32 16.59
CA ILE A 411 0.52 -5.52 16.62
C ILE A 411 1.91 -5.23 17.19
N GLY A 412 2.39 -3.97 17.13
CA GLY A 412 3.67 -3.58 17.75
C GLY A 412 3.71 -3.92 19.24
N ARG A 413 2.59 -3.71 19.95
CA ARG A 413 2.45 -4.01 21.38
C ARG A 413 2.63 -5.49 21.72
N MET A 414 2.30 -6.38 20.78
CA MET A 414 2.49 -7.82 20.95
C MET A 414 3.97 -8.20 21.03
N LYS A 415 4.81 -7.53 20.22
CA LYS A 415 6.26 -7.76 20.17
C LYS A 415 6.95 -7.22 21.41
N GLU A 416 6.58 -6.02 21.86
CA GLU A 416 7.04 -5.47 23.15
C GLU A 416 6.71 -6.43 24.31
N GLY A 417 5.50 -7.00 24.30
CA GLY A 417 5.07 -8.01 25.27
C GLY A 417 5.90 -9.30 25.29
N GLU A 418 6.45 -9.70 24.14
CA GLU A 418 7.30 -10.88 24.05
C GLU A 418 8.60 -10.68 24.82
N GLU A 419 9.21 -9.50 24.69
CA GLU A 419 10.54 -9.16 25.20
C GLU A 419 10.54 -8.71 26.66
N GLU A 420 9.50 -8.00 27.11
CA GLU A 420 9.53 -7.33 28.42
C GLU A 420 8.65 -8.01 29.47
N LYS A 421 7.50 -8.55 29.06
CA LYS A 421 6.48 -8.97 30.02
C LYS A 421 6.77 -10.32 30.66
N THR A 422 6.34 -10.48 31.90
CA THR A 422 6.51 -11.73 32.65
C THR A 422 5.64 -12.85 32.08
N LYS A 423 6.07 -14.08 32.35
CA LYS A 423 5.29 -15.29 32.05
C LYS A 423 5.20 -16.13 33.30
N THR A 424 4.05 -16.77 33.51
CA THR A 424 3.83 -17.70 34.62
C THR A 424 3.71 -19.11 34.08
N TYR A 425 4.30 -20.07 34.78
CA TYR A 425 4.28 -21.48 34.39
C TYR A 425 3.94 -22.39 35.57
N SER A 426 3.47 -23.58 35.27
CA SER A 426 3.38 -24.72 36.17
C SER A 426 4.18 -25.88 35.61
N ALA A 427 5.10 -26.43 36.40
CA ALA A 427 5.95 -27.55 36.00
C ALA A 427 5.74 -28.74 36.95
N LEU A 428 5.48 -29.93 36.39
CA LEU A 428 5.55 -31.18 37.15
C LEU A 428 7.00 -31.66 37.15
N ILE A 429 7.60 -31.72 38.33
CA ILE A 429 9.02 -32.03 38.50
C ILE A 429 9.16 -33.40 39.15
N TRP A 430 10.06 -34.22 38.60
CA TRP A 430 10.52 -35.46 39.18
C TRP A 430 11.89 -35.27 39.87
N THR A 431 12.13 -35.99 40.96
CA THR A 431 13.43 -36.04 41.64
C THR A 431 13.95 -37.47 41.79
N ASP A 432 15.27 -37.66 41.65
CA ASP A 432 15.92 -38.97 41.73
C ASP A 432 15.81 -39.64 43.10
N LYS A 433 15.94 -38.85 44.17
CA LYS A 433 15.82 -39.31 45.56
C LYS A 433 14.52 -38.82 46.17
N ALA A 434 14.03 -39.58 47.15
CA ALA A 434 12.80 -39.27 47.88
C ALA A 434 12.86 -37.89 48.57
N ILE A 435 11.79 -37.12 48.46
CA ILE A 435 11.59 -35.80 49.09
C ILE A 435 10.41 -35.83 50.05
N GLN A 436 10.41 -34.92 51.02
CA GLN A 436 9.28 -34.58 51.88
C GLN A 436 8.84 -33.13 51.60
N ARG A 437 7.69 -32.72 52.16
CA ARG A 437 7.16 -31.36 51.97
C ARG A 437 8.14 -30.29 52.45
N GLU A 438 8.86 -30.55 53.53
CA GLU A 438 9.83 -29.63 54.13
C GLU A 438 11.07 -29.45 53.24
N ASP A 439 11.42 -30.44 52.42
CA ASP A 439 12.60 -30.40 51.54
C ASP A 439 12.44 -29.38 50.39
N ILE A 440 11.21 -29.03 50.02
CA ILE A 440 10.91 -28.09 48.93
C ILE A 440 10.35 -26.75 49.40
N ALA A 441 9.92 -26.66 50.67
CA ALA A 441 9.27 -25.47 51.22
C ALA A 441 10.13 -24.20 51.10
N PHE A 442 11.45 -24.33 51.18
CA PHE A 442 12.36 -23.17 51.06
C PHE A 442 12.33 -22.52 49.65
N LEU A 443 11.89 -23.24 48.61
CA LEU A 443 11.78 -22.69 47.26
C LEU A 443 10.80 -21.51 47.22
N ASP A 444 9.76 -21.55 48.06
CA ASP A 444 8.73 -20.52 48.15
C ASP A 444 9.27 -19.19 48.69
N ASP A 445 10.34 -19.23 49.48
CA ASP A 445 11.00 -18.04 50.05
C ASP A 445 11.99 -17.39 49.08
N ILE A 446 12.40 -18.09 48.02
CA ILE A 446 13.33 -17.56 47.02
C ILE A 446 12.59 -16.58 46.10
N LYS A 447 12.97 -15.31 46.16
CA LYS A 447 12.48 -14.24 45.28
C LYS A 447 13.62 -13.65 44.46
N GLU A 448 13.30 -13.18 43.26
CA GLU A 448 14.23 -12.47 42.36
C GLU A 448 15.54 -13.27 42.12
N LEU A 449 15.41 -14.59 41.91
CA LEU A 449 16.55 -15.48 41.66
C LEU A 449 17.15 -15.20 40.29
N ARG A 450 18.41 -14.75 40.29
CA ARG A 450 19.19 -14.52 39.07
C ARG A 450 19.76 -15.84 38.56
N LEU A 451 19.56 -16.10 37.28
CA LEU A 451 20.05 -17.26 36.55
C LEU A 451 21.04 -16.84 35.47
N GLU A 452 22.08 -17.62 35.28
CA GLU A 452 22.93 -17.62 34.10
C GLU A 452 22.54 -18.82 33.23
N GLN A 453 21.84 -18.56 32.13
CA GLN A 453 21.43 -19.60 31.18
C GLN A 453 22.28 -19.51 29.92
N LYS A 454 23.10 -20.54 29.66
CA LYS A 454 23.63 -20.75 28.31
C LYS A 454 22.50 -21.16 27.38
N THR A 455 22.62 -20.79 26.11
CA THR A 455 21.64 -21.16 25.06
C THR A 455 21.43 -22.67 25.06
N PRO A 456 20.22 -23.20 25.37
CA PRO A 456 20.00 -24.64 25.62
C PRO A 456 20.50 -25.54 24.51
N LEU A 457 21.01 -26.73 24.87
CA LEU A 457 21.58 -27.68 23.89
C LEU A 457 20.60 -27.97 22.74
N ARG A 458 19.33 -28.23 23.07
CA ARG A 458 18.27 -28.56 22.10
C ARG A 458 17.99 -27.46 21.08
N VAL A 459 18.36 -26.20 21.33
CA VAL A 459 18.15 -25.07 20.40
C VAL A 459 19.45 -24.52 19.79
N LEU A 460 20.62 -25.09 20.13
CA LEU A 460 21.92 -24.61 19.60
C LEU A 460 22.02 -24.68 18.08
N HIS A 461 21.32 -25.61 17.44
CA HIS A 461 21.27 -25.71 15.98
C HIS A 461 20.53 -24.53 15.31
N ARG A 462 19.75 -23.73 16.06
CA ARG A 462 18.98 -22.58 15.56
C ARG A 462 19.40 -21.24 16.14
N ARG A 463 20.11 -21.23 17.27
CA ARG A 463 20.42 -20.02 18.04
C ARG A 463 21.92 -19.97 18.34
N PRO A 464 22.56 -18.80 18.24
CA PRO A 464 23.97 -18.65 18.58
C PRO A 464 24.20 -18.95 20.06
N LEU A 465 25.34 -19.58 20.36
CA LEU A 465 25.76 -19.83 21.73
C LEU A 465 26.00 -18.50 22.45
N ALA A 466 25.17 -18.21 23.45
CA ALA A 466 25.32 -17.07 24.33
C ALA A 466 24.89 -17.45 25.76
N VAL A 467 25.46 -16.76 26.75
CA VAL A 467 25.02 -16.78 28.15
C VAL A 467 24.10 -15.59 28.38
N ARG A 468 22.92 -15.82 28.94
CA ARG A 468 21.94 -14.77 29.22
C ARG A 468 21.59 -14.78 30.69
N CYS A 469 21.65 -13.61 31.31
CA CYS A 469 21.12 -13.42 32.66
C CYS A 469 19.58 -13.40 32.59
N ARG A 470 18.93 -14.19 33.43
CA ARG A 470 17.47 -14.31 33.54
C ARG A 470 17.07 -14.21 34.99
N LEU A 471 15.79 -13.97 35.23
CA LEU A 471 15.25 -13.68 36.55
C LEU A 471 13.99 -14.51 36.77
N ILE A 472 14.00 -15.31 37.85
CA ILE A 472 12.79 -15.92 38.40
C ILE A 472 12.30 -14.98 39.49
N HIS A 473 11.17 -14.32 39.26
CA HIS A 473 10.59 -13.35 40.19
C HIS A 473 10.09 -14.05 41.46
N SER A 474 9.36 -15.15 41.29
CA SER A 474 8.83 -15.94 42.39
C SER A 474 8.65 -17.40 42.00
N MET A 475 8.73 -18.26 43.02
CA MET A 475 8.37 -19.67 42.96
C MET A 475 7.36 -19.99 44.07
N SER A 476 6.56 -21.03 43.86
CA SER A 476 5.78 -21.70 44.89
C SER A 476 5.65 -23.19 44.58
N SER A 477 5.80 -24.03 45.59
CA SER A 477 5.88 -25.48 45.45
C SER A 477 4.67 -26.18 46.07
N GLU A 478 4.16 -27.19 45.36
CA GLU A 478 3.09 -28.05 45.80
C GLU A 478 3.60 -29.50 45.82
N TYR A 479 3.78 -30.05 47.02
CA TYR A 479 4.18 -31.44 47.20
C TYR A 479 3.10 -32.40 46.69
N ILE A 480 3.49 -33.41 45.89
CA ILE A 480 2.58 -34.45 45.38
C ILE A 480 2.89 -35.79 46.06
N ASP A 481 4.11 -36.29 45.89
CA ASP A 481 4.57 -37.55 46.46
C ASP A 481 6.10 -37.55 46.66
N GLN A 482 6.65 -38.69 47.07
CA GLN A 482 8.06 -38.81 47.42
C GLN A 482 9.02 -38.49 46.26
N HIS A 483 8.57 -38.52 45.01
CA HIS A 483 9.42 -38.24 43.85
C HIS A 483 8.87 -37.14 42.96
N HIS A 484 7.74 -36.52 43.33
CA HIS A 484 7.10 -35.51 42.50
C HIS A 484 6.60 -34.32 43.30
N PHE A 485 6.76 -33.14 42.70
CA PHE A 485 6.11 -31.93 43.16
C PHE A 485 5.79 -31.04 41.96
N ARG A 486 4.82 -30.14 42.13
CA ARG A 486 4.49 -29.11 41.15
C ARG A 486 5.16 -27.80 41.55
N LEU A 487 5.80 -27.15 40.59
CA LEU A 487 6.43 -25.85 40.78
C LEU A 487 5.69 -24.80 39.97
N HIS A 488 5.15 -23.80 40.63
CA HIS A 488 4.62 -22.60 40.02
C HIS A 488 5.69 -21.53 40.00
N LEU A 489 5.89 -20.88 38.86
CA LEU A 489 6.99 -19.93 38.67
C LEU A 489 6.53 -18.72 37.86
N ARG A 490 6.97 -17.53 38.27
CA ARG A 490 6.85 -16.30 37.48
C ARG A 490 8.24 -15.85 37.05
N THR A 491 8.45 -15.66 35.75
CA THR A 491 9.79 -15.39 35.20
C THR A 491 9.82 -14.18 34.29
N GLN A 492 11.02 -13.63 34.14
CA GLN A 492 11.35 -12.74 33.04
C GLN A 492 11.12 -13.44 31.69
N ALA A 493 10.80 -12.65 30.68
CA ALA A 493 10.71 -13.07 29.29
C ALA A 493 11.96 -13.85 28.82
N GLY A 494 11.73 -14.87 27.99
CA GLY A 494 12.81 -15.65 27.37
C GLY A 494 13.63 -16.50 28.35
N THR A 495 13.10 -16.79 29.53
CA THR A 495 13.67 -17.77 30.47
C THR A 495 13.32 -19.19 30.02
N TYR A 496 14.32 -20.07 29.95
CA TYR A 496 14.13 -21.44 29.52
C TYR A 496 13.82 -22.34 30.73
N ILE A 497 12.54 -22.67 30.92
CA ILE A 497 12.05 -23.30 32.15
C ILE A 497 12.54 -24.73 32.29
N LYS A 498 12.52 -25.53 31.22
CA LYS A 498 12.99 -26.93 31.25
C LYS A 498 14.43 -26.97 31.76
N GLU A 499 15.29 -26.13 31.18
CA GLU A 499 16.70 -26.03 31.55
C GLU A 499 16.94 -25.42 32.93
N PHE A 500 16.03 -24.61 33.47
CA PHE A 500 16.06 -24.20 34.87
C PHE A 500 15.74 -25.36 35.82
N VAL A 501 14.91 -26.32 35.41
CA VAL A 501 14.61 -27.52 36.21
C VAL A 501 15.78 -28.50 36.19
N HIS A 502 16.11 -29.04 35.01
CA HIS A 502 17.10 -30.13 34.87
C HIS A 502 18.56 -29.66 34.79
N GLY A 503 18.79 -28.35 34.67
CA GLY A 503 20.11 -27.74 34.70
C GLY A 503 20.91 -27.82 33.39
N ASP A 504 20.42 -28.56 32.39
CA ASP A 504 21.04 -28.73 31.07
C ASP A 504 22.52 -29.13 31.19
N PHE A 505 22.80 -30.16 31.99
CA PHE A 505 24.16 -30.62 32.33
C PHE A 505 25.04 -29.50 32.92
N GLY A 506 24.46 -28.64 33.76
CA GLY A 506 25.14 -27.53 34.42
C GLY A 506 25.33 -26.28 33.55
N ARG A 507 24.64 -26.19 32.41
CA ARG A 507 24.65 -25.02 31.53
C ARG A 507 23.67 -23.91 31.97
N THR A 508 22.75 -24.23 32.88
CA THR A 508 21.92 -23.26 33.61
C THR A 508 22.32 -23.26 35.09
N LYS A 509 22.66 -22.10 35.65
CA LYS A 509 23.06 -21.95 37.06
C LYS A 509 22.45 -20.70 37.72
N PRO A 510 21.89 -20.79 38.93
CA PRO A 510 21.46 -22.03 39.59
C PRO A 510 20.32 -22.72 38.81
N ASN A 511 19.99 -23.95 39.21
CA ASN A 511 18.87 -24.76 38.69
C ASN A 511 18.23 -25.57 39.83
N ILE A 512 17.02 -26.10 39.63
CA ILE A 512 16.29 -26.83 40.67
C ILE A 512 17.10 -28.01 41.24
N GLY A 513 17.76 -28.79 40.38
CA GLY A 513 18.63 -29.87 40.85
C GLY A 513 19.74 -29.39 41.78
N SER A 514 20.42 -28.30 41.41
CA SER A 514 21.47 -27.70 42.26
C SER A 514 20.93 -27.07 43.55
N LEU A 515 19.71 -26.52 43.53
CA LEU A 515 19.07 -25.92 44.72
C LEU A 515 18.65 -26.99 45.71
N LEU A 516 18.11 -28.13 45.23
CA LEU A 516 17.69 -29.25 46.07
C LEU A 516 18.83 -30.20 46.43
N ASN A 517 20.00 -30.06 45.81
CA ASN A 517 21.10 -31.02 45.86
C ASN A 517 20.66 -32.44 45.42
N ARG A 518 19.92 -32.48 44.30
CA ARG A 518 19.30 -33.68 43.70
C ARG A 518 19.43 -33.63 42.18
N THR A 519 19.17 -34.75 41.52
CA THR A 519 18.85 -34.72 40.09
C THR A 519 17.34 -34.48 39.95
N ALA A 520 16.98 -33.47 39.17
CA ALA A 520 15.60 -33.13 38.88
C ALA A 520 15.37 -33.16 37.37
N ASP A 521 14.18 -33.58 36.95
CA ASP A 521 13.74 -33.47 35.56
C ASP A 521 12.30 -32.98 35.48
N ILE A 522 11.92 -32.47 34.31
CA ILE A 522 10.59 -31.90 34.07
C ILE A 522 9.74 -32.88 33.26
N LEU A 523 8.63 -33.32 33.84
CA LEU A 523 7.71 -34.26 33.20
C LEU A 523 6.65 -33.53 32.37
N GLU A 524 6.15 -32.42 32.89
CA GLU A 524 5.13 -31.61 32.25
C GLU A 524 5.39 -30.13 32.47
N LEU A 525 5.02 -29.31 31.48
CA LEU A 525 5.11 -27.86 31.57
C LEU A 525 3.87 -27.22 30.96
N ASP A 526 3.33 -26.24 31.66
CA ASP A 526 2.18 -25.44 31.24
C ASP A 526 2.52 -23.96 31.37
N VAL A 527 2.14 -23.16 30.38
CA VAL A 527 2.10 -21.71 30.49
C VAL A 527 0.76 -21.34 31.11
N GLU A 528 0.77 -20.73 32.29
CA GLU A 528 -0.44 -20.32 33.01
C GLU A 528 -0.88 -18.91 32.64
N SER A 529 0.09 -18.01 32.43
CA SER A 529 -0.17 -16.64 31.99
C SER A 529 0.93 -16.08 31.11
N VAL A 530 0.51 -15.23 30.16
CA VAL A 530 1.38 -14.35 29.38
C VAL A 530 0.93 -12.93 29.68
N ASP A 531 1.72 -12.20 30.48
CA ASP A 531 1.28 -10.97 31.16
C ASP A 531 1.36 -9.74 30.24
N VAL A 532 0.67 -9.81 29.11
CA VAL A 532 0.64 -8.79 28.06
C VAL A 532 -0.76 -8.22 27.99
N ASP A 533 -0.98 -6.95 28.28
CA ASP A 533 -2.33 -6.34 28.25
C ASP A 533 -2.79 -5.99 26.82
N TRP A 534 -2.65 -6.95 25.90
CA TRP A 534 -3.06 -6.86 24.50
C TRP A 534 -3.28 -8.28 23.90
N PRO A 535 -4.28 -8.49 23.01
CA PRO A 535 -5.34 -7.55 22.65
C PRO A 535 -6.25 -7.23 23.86
N PRO A 536 -7.06 -6.15 23.79
CA PRO A 536 -8.03 -5.86 24.85
C PRO A 536 -8.98 -7.04 25.06
N SER A 537 -9.23 -7.41 26.31
CA SER A 537 -10.21 -8.45 26.62
C SER A 537 -11.61 -8.00 26.26
N LEU A 538 -12.39 -8.89 25.64
CA LEU A 538 -13.80 -8.66 25.33
C LEU A 538 -14.67 -9.19 26.46
N ALA A 539 -15.85 -8.59 26.66
CA ALA A 539 -16.84 -9.16 27.57
C ALA A 539 -17.44 -10.41 26.92
N ASP A 540 -17.67 -11.44 27.74
CA ASP A 540 -18.23 -12.73 27.30
C ASP A 540 -19.61 -12.62 26.65
#